data_AF-A0A0C1VMG1-F1
#
_entry.id   AF-A0A0C1VMG1-F1
#
_cell.length_a   1.000
_cell.length_b   1.000
_cell.length_c   1.000
_cell.angle_alpha   90.00
_cell.angle_beta   90.00
_cell.angle_gamma   90.00
#
_symmetry.space_group_name_H-M   'P 1'
#
loop_
_entity.id
_entity.type
_entity.pdbx_description
1 polymer ?
#
loop_
_entity_poly.entity_id
_entity_poly.type
_entity_poly.pdbx_seq_one_letter_code
_entity_poly.pdbx_strand_id
1 'polypeptide(L)'
;MNPLFNAKGEQIPPRPELTDEMKKAGALKAVQSGHLARVDEDEAEEFAVDIAKHYYHGIDAYDLAKNMDTYGSWDVDSMFVDDMEQVDGYIQEIHRDAIESWGKAYQPVPPFELGTELEAYSFSTNRHGGVIDGICEHTPAMYLVKMHDRPEDDTSRRLIKFEEAKLRKVAVGDVVEPIKPDYQLASGCGRYDSAVVVSVEPFVITSHAADMRWQSTVKREQFKIVGKVEGEALEACMKRLEA
;
A
#
# COMPACT_ATOMS: atom_id res chain seq x y z
N MET A 1 -0.37 -11.28 0.93
CA MET A 1 -1.10 -10.31 1.76
C MET A 1 -0.92 -10.71 3.21
N ASN A 2 -0.75 -9.74 4.11
CA ASN A 2 -0.62 -10.01 5.54
C ASN A 2 -2.00 -10.34 6.12
N PRO A 3 -2.13 -11.37 6.98
CA PRO A 3 -3.34 -11.56 7.75
C PRO A 3 -3.55 -10.36 8.70
N LEU A 4 -4.80 -9.93 8.84
CA LEU A 4 -5.17 -8.83 9.73
C LEU A 4 -5.78 -9.37 11.02
N PHE A 5 -5.61 -8.60 12.09
CA PHE A 5 -6.10 -8.94 13.42
C PHE A 5 -6.83 -7.75 14.04
N ASN A 6 -7.78 -8.03 14.93
CA ASN A 6 -8.42 -7.00 15.74
C ASN A 6 -7.66 -6.77 17.06
N ALA A 7 -8.13 -5.84 17.89
CA ALA A 7 -7.52 -5.51 19.18
C ALA A 7 -7.52 -6.68 20.20
N LYS A 8 -8.32 -7.73 19.98
CA LYS A 8 -8.35 -8.94 20.81
C LYS A 8 -7.33 -9.99 20.34
N GLY A 9 -6.60 -9.73 19.26
CA GLY A 9 -5.68 -10.69 18.64
C GLY A 9 -6.39 -11.76 17.82
N GLU A 10 -7.67 -11.57 17.50
CA GLU A 10 -8.43 -12.50 16.65
C GLU A 10 -8.16 -12.16 15.19
N GLN A 11 -7.90 -13.18 14.37
CA GLN A 11 -7.77 -13.00 12.93
C GLN A 11 -9.13 -12.62 12.34
N ILE A 12 -9.16 -11.57 11.51
CA ILE A 12 -10.39 -11.06 10.90
C ILE A 12 -10.53 -11.55 9.45
N PRO A 13 -11.76 -11.59 8.88
CA PRO A 13 -11.91 -11.92 7.47
C PRO A 13 -11.19 -10.90 6.58
N PRO A 14 -10.79 -11.31 5.36
CA PRO A 14 -10.12 -10.41 4.42
C PRO A 14 -10.99 -9.20 4.11
N ARG A 15 -10.34 -8.10 3.71
CA ARG A 15 -11.03 -6.92 3.19
C ARG A 15 -11.96 -7.34 2.03
N PRO A 16 -13.20 -6.82 1.96
CA PRO A 16 -14.08 -7.08 0.83
C PRO A 16 -13.44 -6.65 -0.49
N GLU A 17 -13.34 -7.58 -1.43
CA GLU A 17 -12.99 -7.31 -2.81
C GLU A 17 -14.26 -7.04 -3.63
N LEU A 18 -14.12 -6.35 -4.76
CA LEU A 18 -15.26 -6.08 -5.64
C LEU A 18 -15.71 -7.37 -6.33
N THR A 19 -16.85 -7.92 -5.90
CA THR A 19 -17.43 -9.14 -6.46
C THR A 19 -18.40 -8.85 -7.60
N ASP A 20 -18.73 -9.86 -8.39
CA ASP A 20 -19.73 -9.72 -9.47
C ASP A 20 -21.11 -9.39 -8.91
N GLU A 21 -21.47 -9.89 -7.74
CA GLU A 21 -22.73 -9.53 -7.06
C GLU A 21 -22.76 -8.04 -6.68
N MET A 22 -21.63 -7.47 -6.24
CA MET A 22 -21.53 -6.03 -5.96
C MET A 22 -21.67 -5.20 -7.24
N LYS A 23 -21.02 -5.63 -8.34
CA LYS A 23 -21.14 -4.97 -9.65
C LYS A 23 -22.60 -4.99 -10.14
N LYS A 24 -23.27 -6.15 -10.06
CA LYS A 24 -24.70 -6.28 -10.40
C LYS A 24 -25.57 -5.36 -9.57
N ALA A 25 -25.38 -5.36 -8.25
CA ALA A 25 -26.13 -4.50 -7.35
C ALA A 25 -25.93 -3.02 -7.66
N GLY A 26 -24.71 -2.62 -8.05
CA GLY A 26 -24.39 -1.25 -8.44
C GLY A 26 -25.07 -0.85 -9.75
N ALA A 27 -25.02 -1.72 -10.76
CA ALA A 27 -25.72 -1.52 -12.03
C ALA A 27 -27.24 -1.42 -11.84
N LEU A 28 -27.84 -2.33 -11.08
CA LEU A 28 -29.28 -2.28 -10.77
C LEU A 28 -29.65 -1.00 -10.04
N LYS A 29 -28.84 -0.57 -9.05
CA LYS A 29 -29.05 0.70 -8.33
C LYS A 29 -28.95 1.90 -9.28
N ALA A 30 -28.06 1.86 -10.26
CA ALA A 30 -27.93 2.91 -11.27
C ALA A 30 -29.19 3.03 -12.14
N VAL A 31 -29.70 1.90 -12.65
CA VAL A 31 -30.96 1.87 -13.43
C VAL A 31 -32.13 2.38 -12.58
N GLN A 32 -32.27 1.87 -11.35
CA GLN A 32 -33.32 2.28 -10.40
C GLN A 32 -33.24 3.75 -9.98
N SER A 33 -32.09 4.40 -10.14
CA SER A 33 -31.96 5.83 -9.87
C SER A 33 -32.71 6.70 -10.89
N GLY A 34 -33.07 6.13 -12.05
CA GLY A 34 -33.79 6.82 -13.13
C GLY A 34 -32.95 7.87 -13.88
N HIS A 35 -31.62 7.86 -13.68
CA HIS A 35 -30.71 8.81 -14.31
C HIS A 35 -30.01 8.26 -15.56
N LEU A 36 -30.21 6.98 -15.88
CA LEU A 36 -29.65 6.41 -17.11
C LEU A 36 -30.52 6.82 -18.30
N ALA A 37 -29.88 7.29 -19.36
CA ALA A 37 -30.57 7.79 -20.54
C ALA A 37 -30.85 6.69 -21.59
N ARG A 38 -30.05 5.61 -21.58
CA ARG A 38 -30.05 4.57 -22.63
C ARG A 38 -30.39 3.18 -22.14
N VAL A 39 -30.62 3.01 -20.83
CA VAL A 39 -30.97 1.72 -20.24
C VAL A 39 -32.33 1.82 -19.58
N ASP A 40 -33.29 1.07 -20.12
CA ASP A 40 -34.64 1.00 -19.58
C ASP A 40 -34.73 0.01 -18.41
N GLU A 41 -35.75 0.17 -17.55
CA GLU A 41 -35.92 -0.64 -16.33
C GLU A 41 -36.21 -2.12 -16.65
N ASP A 42 -36.82 -2.43 -17.78
CA ASP A 42 -37.11 -3.80 -18.22
C ASP A 42 -35.85 -4.56 -18.67
N GLU A 43 -34.79 -3.85 -19.08
CA GLU A 43 -33.50 -4.42 -19.46
C GLU A 43 -32.51 -4.51 -18.28
N ALA A 44 -32.88 -4.02 -17.09
CA ALA A 44 -31.98 -3.81 -15.95
C ALA A 44 -31.21 -5.06 -15.52
N GLU A 45 -31.86 -6.23 -15.52
CA GLU A 45 -31.22 -7.49 -15.10
C GLU A 45 -30.18 -7.99 -16.11
N GLU A 46 -30.49 -7.90 -17.40
CA GLU A 46 -29.54 -8.24 -18.47
C GLU A 46 -28.36 -7.27 -18.46
N PHE A 47 -28.66 -5.98 -18.35
CA PHE A 47 -27.67 -4.92 -18.20
C PHE A 47 -26.72 -5.17 -17.03
N ALA A 48 -27.26 -5.50 -15.85
CA ALA A 48 -26.46 -5.75 -14.67
C ALA A 48 -25.55 -6.98 -14.82
N VAL A 49 -26.03 -8.03 -15.49
CA VAL A 49 -25.22 -9.23 -15.78
C VAL A 49 -24.04 -8.89 -16.69
N ASP A 50 -24.28 -8.11 -17.74
CA ASP A 50 -23.23 -7.70 -18.67
C ASP A 50 -22.23 -6.73 -18.04
N ILE A 51 -22.70 -5.77 -17.25
CA ILE A 51 -21.83 -4.90 -16.45
C ILE A 51 -20.92 -5.74 -15.57
N ALA A 52 -21.45 -6.73 -14.83
CA ALA A 52 -20.61 -7.53 -13.94
C ALA A 52 -19.50 -8.31 -14.67
N LYS A 53 -19.78 -8.74 -15.90
CA LYS A 53 -18.86 -9.47 -16.77
C LYS A 53 -17.79 -8.57 -17.39
N HIS A 54 -18.14 -7.34 -17.76
CA HIS A 54 -17.27 -6.44 -18.53
C HIS A 54 -16.58 -5.37 -17.68
N TYR A 55 -17.10 -5.08 -16.49
CA TYR A 55 -16.52 -4.14 -15.55
C TYR A 55 -15.33 -4.75 -14.80
N TYR A 56 -14.22 -4.01 -14.78
CA TYR A 56 -13.11 -4.20 -13.84
C TYR A 56 -12.73 -2.85 -13.23
N HIS A 57 -12.16 -2.88 -12.03
CA HIS A 57 -11.79 -1.65 -11.34
C HIS A 57 -10.78 -0.83 -12.14
N GLY A 58 -11.11 0.44 -12.39
CA GLY A 58 -10.28 1.37 -13.16
C GLY A 58 -10.48 1.33 -14.67
N ILE A 59 -11.44 0.54 -15.18
CA ILE A 59 -11.91 0.70 -16.57
C ILE A 59 -12.51 2.09 -16.74
N ASP A 60 -12.18 2.79 -17.82
CA ASP A 60 -12.85 4.05 -18.14
C ASP A 60 -14.22 3.81 -18.78
N ALA A 61 -15.09 4.82 -18.70
CA ALA A 61 -16.49 4.71 -19.15
C ALA A 61 -16.61 4.40 -20.65
N TYR A 62 -15.69 4.92 -21.47
CA TYR A 62 -15.69 4.67 -22.91
C TYR A 62 -15.31 3.23 -23.23
N ASP A 63 -14.26 2.70 -22.59
CA ASP A 63 -13.84 1.32 -22.75
C ASP A 63 -14.87 0.34 -22.20
N LEU A 64 -15.56 0.69 -21.11
CA LEU A 64 -16.69 -0.10 -20.61
C LEU A 64 -17.83 -0.12 -21.61
N ALA A 65 -18.26 1.04 -22.10
CA ALA A 65 -19.31 1.15 -23.12
C ALA A 65 -18.94 0.36 -24.38
N LYS A 66 -17.70 0.45 -24.84
CA LYS A 66 -17.21 -0.31 -26.00
C LYS A 66 -17.24 -1.82 -25.78
N ASN A 67 -16.96 -2.29 -24.56
CA ASN A 67 -17.10 -3.71 -24.23
C ASN A 67 -18.57 -4.14 -24.26
N MET A 68 -19.48 -3.29 -23.79
CA MET A 68 -20.93 -3.53 -23.84
C MET A 68 -21.43 -3.60 -25.30
N ASP A 69 -20.98 -2.71 -26.18
CA ASP A 69 -21.26 -2.77 -27.63
C ASP A 69 -20.72 -4.08 -28.25
N THR A 70 -19.41 -4.32 -28.08
CA THR A 70 -18.72 -5.41 -28.77
C THR A 70 -19.16 -6.81 -28.31
N TYR A 71 -19.44 -6.97 -27.02
CA TYR A 71 -19.65 -8.30 -26.41
C TYR A 71 -21.02 -8.49 -25.77
N GLY A 72 -21.71 -7.41 -25.42
CA GLY A 72 -23.08 -7.43 -24.89
C GLY A 72 -24.14 -7.08 -25.94
N SER A 73 -23.73 -6.61 -27.13
CA SER A 73 -24.65 -6.19 -28.21
C SER A 73 -25.56 -5.00 -27.84
N TRP A 74 -25.10 -4.13 -26.95
CA TRP A 74 -25.78 -2.90 -26.57
C TRP A 74 -25.65 -1.83 -27.65
N ASP A 75 -26.72 -1.08 -27.93
CA ASP A 75 -26.66 0.07 -28.84
C ASP A 75 -26.01 1.27 -28.12
N VAL A 76 -24.72 1.46 -28.37
CA VAL A 76 -23.90 2.43 -27.65
C VAL A 76 -23.76 3.72 -28.44
N ASP A 77 -24.15 4.82 -27.81
CA ASP A 77 -23.88 6.18 -28.25
C ASP A 77 -23.15 6.99 -27.17
N SER A 78 -22.98 8.30 -27.39
CA SER A 78 -22.32 9.15 -26.41
C SER A 78 -23.07 9.23 -25.08
N MET A 79 -24.40 9.11 -25.07
CA MET A 79 -25.19 9.14 -23.83
C MET A 79 -25.01 7.85 -23.03
N PHE A 80 -24.83 6.71 -23.72
CA PHE A 80 -24.51 5.44 -23.05
C PHE A 80 -23.14 5.50 -22.36
N VAL A 81 -22.17 6.24 -22.91
CA VAL A 81 -20.87 6.47 -22.24
C VAL A 81 -21.06 7.25 -20.93
N ASP A 82 -21.89 8.30 -20.92
CA ASP A 82 -22.21 9.05 -19.71
C ASP A 82 -22.93 8.16 -18.67
N ASP A 83 -23.82 7.27 -19.12
CA ASP A 83 -24.48 6.28 -18.26
C ASP A 83 -23.46 5.34 -17.58
N MET A 84 -22.35 4.99 -18.24
CA MET A 84 -21.30 4.15 -17.65
C MET A 84 -20.55 4.86 -16.51
N GLU A 85 -20.38 6.19 -16.57
CA GLU A 85 -19.81 6.95 -15.45
C GLU A 85 -20.71 6.87 -14.21
N GLN A 86 -22.03 6.94 -14.41
CA GLN A 86 -23.01 6.82 -13.33
C GLN A 86 -22.98 5.42 -12.72
N VAL A 87 -22.90 4.38 -13.57
CA VAL A 87 -22.79 2.99 -13.14
C VAL A 87 -21.52 2.76 -12.33
N ASP A 88 -20.37 3.27 -12.78
CA ASP A 88 -19.10 3.20 -12.02
C ASP A 88 -19.26 3.81 -10.62
N GLY A 89 -19.87 5.00 -10.53
CA GLY A 89 -20.13 5.67 -9.27
C GLY A 89 -20.92 4.81 -8.27
N TYR A 90 -21.99 4.16 -8.71
CA TYR A 90 -22.80 3.30 -7.84
C TYR A 90 -22.10 1.98 -7.46
N ILE A 91 -21.31 1.39 -8.37
CA ILE A 91 -20.49 0.21 -8.07
C ILE A 91 -19.44 0.56 -7.01
N GLN A 92 -18.74 1.68 -7.18
CA GLN A 92 -17.74 2.17 -6.22
C GLN A 92 -18.36 2.53 -4.87
N GLU A 93 -19.58 3.07 -4.85
CA GLU A 93 -20.33 3.32 -3.61
C GLU A 93 -20.60 2.01 -2.85
N ILE A 94 -21.16 0.99 -3.49
CA ILE A 94 -21.44 -0.29 -2.84
C ILE A 94 -20.18 -0.94 -2.30
N HIS A 95 -19.09 -0.90 -3.06
CA HIS A 95 -17.82 -1.47 -2.61
C HIS A 95 -17.24 -0.71 -1.40
N ARG A 96 -17.30 0.62 -1.44
CA ARG A 96 -16.88 1.47 -0.31
C ARG A 96 -17.70 1.20 0.93
N ASP A 97 -19.02 1.09 0.81
CA ASP A 97 -19.93 0.80 1.94
C ASP A 97 -19.65 -0.57 2.55
N ALA A 98 -19.32 -1.57 1.72
CA ALA A 98 -18.91 -2.89 2.18
C ALA A 98 -17.59 -2.83 2.96
N ILE A 99 -16.59 -2.09 2.47
CA ILE A 99 -15.31 -1.87 3.17
C ILE A 99 -15.54 -1.12 4.49
N GLU A 100 -16.38 -0.09 4.50
CA GLU A 100 -16.67 0.69 5.71
C GLU A 100 -17.37 -0.17 6.77
N SER A 101 -18.36 -0.97 6.35
CA SER A 101 -19.07 -1.90 7.23
C SER A 101 -18.12 -2.96 7.81
N TRP A 102 -17.25 -3.53 6.98
CA TRP A 102 -16.20 -4.44 7.42
C TRP A 102 -15.25 -3.78 8.43
N GLY A 103 -14.79 -2.56 8.15
CA GLY A 103 -13.90 -1.81 9.04
C GLY A 103 -14.53 -1.53 10.41
N LYS A 104 -15.81 -1.15 10.43
CA LYS A 104 -16.59 -0.93 11.66
C LYS A 104 -16.79 -2.22 12.45
N ALA A 105 -17.12 -3.32 11.77
CA ALA A 105 -17.41 -4.60 12.40
C ALA A 105 -16.17 -5.28 13.01
N TYR A 106 -15.04 -5.21 12.31
CA TYR A 106 -13.84 -5.98 12.67
C TYR A 106 -12.71 -5.16 13.28
N GLN A 107 -12.72 -3.83 13.12
CA GLN A 107 -11.75 -2.90 13.71
C GLN A 107 -10.28 -3.39 13.56
N PRO A 108 -9.80 -3.55 12.31
CA PRO A 108 -8.44 -3.99 12.04
C PRO A 108 -7.39 -3.11 12.73
N VAL A 109 -6.45 -3.73 13.43
CA VAL A 109 -5.29 -3.06 14.03
C VAL A 109 -4.17 -2.96 13.00
N PRO A 110 -3.45 -1.82 12.92
CA PRO A 110 -2.29 -1.67 12.03
C PRO A 110 -1.22 -2.73 12.31
N PRO A 111 -0.77 -3.50 11.29
CA PRO A 111 0.32 -4.47 11.47
C PRO A 111 1.69 -3.86 11.82
N PHE A 112 1.90 -2.58 11.53
CA PHE A 112 3.16 -1.86 11.69
C PHE A 112 2.92 -0.51 12.36
N GLU A 113 3.89 -0.06 13.15
CA GLU A 113 3.82 1.19 13.90
C GLU A 113 4.09 2.41 13.01
N LEU A 114 3.62 3.59 13.41
CA LEU A 114 4.00 4.85 12.78
C LEU A 114 5.52 5.03 12.82
N GLY A 115 6.09 5.63 11.79
CA GLY A 115 7.55 5.73 11.61
C GLY A 115 8.19 4.49 10.98
N THR A 116 7.44 3.41 10.74
CA THR A 116 7.99 2.22 10.07
C THR A 116 8.27 2.50 8.59
N GLU A 117 9.42 2.03 8.11
CA GLU A 117 9.85 2.12 6.72
C GLU A 117 9.26 0.98 5.87
N LEU A 118 8.48 1.34 4.83
CA LEU A 118 7.81 0.41 3.93
C LEU A 118 8.44 0.40 2.54
N GLU A 119 8.33 -0.75 1.88
CA GLU A 119 8.58 -0.89 0.44
C GLU A 119 7.45 -0.18 -0.31
N ALA A 120 7.76 1.00 -0.87
CA ALA A 120 6.82 1.78 -1.67
C ALA A 120 7.48 2.23 -2.98
N TYR A 121 6.84 1.94 -4.13
CA TYR A 121 7.41 2.20 -5.46
C TYR A 121 7.10 3.61 -5.98
N SER A 122 8.10 4.47 -6.22
CA SER A 122 7.84 5.71 -6.96
C SER A 122 7.91 5.52 -8.47
N PHE A 123 6.84 5.91 -9.17
CA PHE A 123 6.79 5.90 -10.65
C PHE A 123 7.71 6.95 -11.29
N SER A 124 8.08 8.01 -10.56
CA SER A 124 8.83 9.15 -11.12
C SER A 124 10.34 9.04 -10.99
N THR A 125 10.85 8.34 -9.96
CA THR A 125 12.27 8.49 -9.56
C THR A 125 13.02 7.17 -9.42
N ASN A 126 12.36 6.01 -9.61
CA ASN A 126 12.91 4.70 -9.24
C ASN A 126 13.45 4.65 -7.79
N ARG A 127 13.11 5.63 -6.94
CA ARG A 127 13.38 5.58 -5.51
C ARG A 127 12.27 4.77 -4.87
N HIS A 128 12.68 3.76 -4.11
CA HIS A 128 11.80 2.83 -3.42
C HIS A 128 11.92 3.05 -1.92
N GLY A 129 10.82 3.42 -1.28
CA GLY A 129 10.79 3.69 0.15
C GLY A 129 9.78 4.75 0.54
N GLY A 130 9.30 4.64 1.77
CA GLY A 130 8.37 5.58 2.35
C GLY A 130 8.10 5.23 3.80
N VAL A 131 7.90 6.26 4.62
CA VAL A 131 7.67 6.12 6.05
C VAL A 131 6.17 6.23 6.33
N ILE A 132 5.66 5.36 7.21
CA ILE A 132 4.29 5.47 7.71
C ILE A 132 4.18 6.76 8.54
N ASP A 133 3.44 7.73 8.03
CA ASP A 133 3.25 9.05 8.64
C ASP A 133 1.90 9.15 9.37
N GLY A 134 0.95 8.26 9.05
CA GLY A 134 -0.35 8.22 9.71
C GLY A 134 -1.22 7.05 9.27
N ILE A 135 -2.41 6.99 9.85
CA ILE A 135 -3.49 6.09 9.44
C ILE A 135 -4.56 6.93 8.73
N CYS A 136 -5.08 6.44 7.61
CA CYS A 136 -6.12 7.15 6.86
C CYS A 136 -7.44 7.18 7.65
N GLU A 137 -8.02 8.36 7.82
CA GLU A 137 -9.29 8.54 8.51
C GLU A 137 -10.51 8.24 7.62
N HIS A 138 -10.36 8.31 6.30
CA HIS A 138 -11.46 8.21 5.34
C HIS A 138 -11.73 6.80 4.84
N THR A 139 -10.72 5.93 4.85
CA THR A 139 -10.89 4.53 4.44
C THR A 139 -10.23 3.61 5.46
N PRO A 140 -10.96 2.62 5.99
CA PRO A 140 -10.44 1.71 7.00
C PRO A 140 -9.18 0.96 6.56
N ALA A 141 -8.30 0.70 7.53
CA ALA A 141 -7.09 -0.11 7.39
C ALA A 141 -6.14 0.32 6.26
N MET A 142 -5.92 1.62 6.11
CA MET A 142 -4.93 2.16 5.18
C MET A 142 -3.91 3.05 5.88
N TYR A 143 -2.65 2.90 5.51
CA TYR A 143 -1.56 3.79 5.91
C TYR A 143 -1.51 5.02 5.01
N LEU A 144 -1.13 6.14 5.61
CA LEU A 144 -0.64 7.34 4.94
C LEU A 144 0.89 7.27 4.93
N VAL A 145 1.49 7.09 3.76
CA VAL A 145 2.94 6.89 3.61
C VAL A 145 3.58 8.07 2.93
N LYS A 146 4.55 8.70 3.59
CA LYS A 146 5.37 9.78 3.01
C LYS A 146 6.50 9.18 2.20
N MET A 147 6.51 9.45 0.90
CA MET A 147 7.52 8.92 -0.02
C MET A 147 8.86 9.65 0.15
N HIS A 148 9.97 8.93 0.08
CA HIS A 148 11.33 9.52 0.21
C HIS A 148 11.75 10.44 -0.94
N ASP A 149 11.09 10.34 -2.08
CA ASP A 149 11.40 11.17 -3.24
C ASP A 149 10.65 12.51 -3.23
N ARG A 150 9.95 12.81 -2.13
CA ARG A 150 9.22 14.05 -1.93
C ARG A 150 9.96 14.98 -0.98
N PRO A 151 9.88 16.30 -1.20
CA PRO A 151 10.39 17.31 -0.26
C PRO A 151 9.81 17.15 1.15
N GLU A 152 10.50 17.71 2.14
CA GLU A 152 10.07 17.59 3.54
C GLU A 152 8.76 18.35 3.82
N ASP A 153 8.51 19.46 3.14
CA ASP A 153 7.29 20.25 3.19
C ASP A 153 6.13 19.67 2.36
N ASP A 154 6.37 18.58 1.63
CA ASP A 154 5.35 17.89 0.84
C ASP A 154 4.33 17.19 1.75
N THR A 155 3.06 17.53 1.55
CA THR A 155 1.92 17.00 2.31
C THR A 155 1.27 15.79 1.64
N SER A 156 1.71 15.39 0.45
CA SER A 156 1.16 14.23 -0.24
C SER A 156 1.53 12.93 0.48
N ARG A 157 0.56 12.01 0.53
CA ARG A 157 0.73 10.69 1.14
C ARG A 157 0.21 9.64 0.20
N ARG A 158 0.95 8.56 0.06
CA ARG A 158 0.48 7.37 -0.64
C ARG A 158 -0.36 6.52 0.29
N LEU A 159 -1.50 6.06 -0.22
CA LEU A 159 -2.36 5.12 0.47
C LEU A 159 -1.85 3.70 0.24
N ILE A 160 -1.61 2.95 1.32
CA ILE A 160 -1.21 1.54 1.28
C ILE A 160 -2.10 0.77 2.24
N LYS A 161 -2.77 -0.29 1.77
CA LYS A 161 -3.60 -1.14 2.62
C LYS A 161 -2.73 -1.90 3.63
N PHE A 162 -3.24 -2.13 4.84
CA PHE A 162 -2.51 -2.85 5.90
C PHE A 162 -2.02 -4.24 5.44
N GLU A 163 -2.87 -4.95 4.72
CA GLU A 163 -2.61 -6.29 4.20
C GLU A 163 -1.63 -6.32 3.02
N GLU A 164 -1.36 -5.17 2.39
CA GLU A 164 -0.42 -5.02 1.28
C GLU A 164 0.93 -4.42 1.72
N ALA A 165 0.99 -3.83 2.92
CA ALA A 165 2.20 -3.22 3.46
C ALA A 165 3.34 -4.24 3.58
N LYS A 166 4.52 -3.89 3.06
CA LYS A 166 5.74 -4.70 3.16
C LYS A 166 6.85 -3.86 3.74
N LEU A 167 7.61 -4.42 4.68
CA LEU A 167 8.79 -3.76 5.20
C LEU A 167 9.83 -3.58 4.10
N ARG A 168 10.46 -2.41 4.04
CA ARG A 168 11.57 -2.17 3.11
C ARG A 168 12.72 -3.14 3.44
N LYS A 169 13.26 -3.79 2.40
CA LYS A 169 14.48 -4.59 2.53
C LYS A 169 15.66 -3.67 2.83
N VAL A 170 16.54 -4.11 3.72
CA VAL A 170 17.76 -3.36 4.00
C VAL A 170 18.68 -3.40 2.80
N ALA A 171 19.29 -2.25 2.51
CA ALA A 171 20.32 -2.05 1.51
C ALA A 171 21.59 -1.49 2.16
N VAL A 172 22.70 -1.59 1.43
CA VAL A 172 23.94 -0.90 1.79
C VAL A 172 23.68 0.61 1.85
N GLY A 173 24.22 1.25 2.89
CA GLY A 173 24.00 2.66 3.21
C GLY A 173 22.83 2.92 4.15
N ASP A 174 21.96 1.95 4.41
CA ASP A 174 20.91 2.13 5.41
C ASP A 174 21.50 2.28 6.82
N VAL A 175 20.95 3.22 7.60
CA VAL A 175 21.22 3.32 9.04
C VAL A 175 20.21 2.48 9.78
N VAL A 176 20.69 1.63 10.68
CA VAL A 176 19.88 0.67 11.41
C VAL A 176 20.09 0.79 12.92
N GLU A 177 19.02 0.61 13.69
CA GLU A 177 19.04 0.56 15.15
C GLU A 177 18.45 -0.75 15.68
N PRO A 178 18.91 -1.25 16.84
CA PRO A 178 18.33 -2.42 17.47
C PRO A 178 16.82 -2.28 17.72
N ILE A 179 16.05 -3.32 17.41
CA ILE A 179 14.61 -3.37 17.70
C ILE A 179 14.37 -3.50 19.21
N LYS A 180 15.20 -4.32 19.88
CA LYS A 180 15.05 -4.56 21.31
C LYS A 180 15.79 -3.50 22.13
N PRO A 181 15.13 -2.86 23.11
CA PRO A 181 15.77 -1.81 23.93
C PRO A 181 16.98 -2.28 24.75
N ASP A 182 17.04 -3.57 25.07
CA ASP A 182 18.12 -4.18 25.85
C ASP A 182 19.31 -4.64 24.99
N TYR A 183 19.13 -4.68 23.66
CA TYR A 183 20.20 -4.99 22.73
C TYR A 183 20.93 -3.71 22.36
N GLN A 184 22.22 -3.64 22.66
CA GLN A 184 23.03 -2.45 22.39
C GLN A 184 24.24 -2.81 21.52
N LEU A 185 24.48 -1.98 20.51
CA LEU A 185 25.71 -2.05 19.74
C LEU A 185 26.83 -1.50 20.62
N ALA A 186 27.83 -2.33 20.89
CA ALA A 186 28.91 -1.97 21.80
C ALA A 186 30.26 -2.45 21.28
N SER A 187 31.28 -1.73 21.71
CA SER A 187 32.68 -2.14 21.66
C SER A 187 33.22 -2.22 23.09
N GLY A 188 34.47 -2.67 23.24
CA GLY A 188 35.15 -2.60 24.54
C GLY A 188 35.30 -1.17 25.07
N CYS A 189 35.12 -0.15 24.23
CA CYS A 189 35.40 1.26 24.55
C CYS A 189 34.21 2.20 24.35
N GLY A 190 33.04 1.71 23.91
CA GLY A 190 31.92 2.59 23.57
C GLY A 190 30.61 1.85 23.31
N ARG A 191 29.52 2.62 23.27
CA ARG A 191 28.18 2.16 22.92
C ARG A 191 27.62 3.04 21.81
N TYR A 192 26.79 2.46 20.95
CA TYR A 192 26.29 3.06 19.74
C TYR A 192 24.79 2.81 19.64
N ASP A 193 24.03 3.86 19.31
CA ASP A 193 22.58 3.78 19.19
C ASP A 193 22.17 3.25 17.81
N SER A 194 22.99 3.49 16.78
CA SER A 194 22.77 3.03 15.41
C SER A 194 24.09 2.71 14.70
N ALA A 195 23.97 2.02 13.57
CA ALA A 195 25.08 1.66 12.69
C ALA A 195 24.68 1.74 11.22
N VAL A 196 25.66 1.88 10.34
CA VAL A 196 25.51 1.92 8.88
C VAL A 196 25.69 0.51 8.32
N VAL A 197 24.76 0.07 7.46
CA VAL A 197 24.86 -1.21 6.75
C VAL A 197 25.87 -1.09 5.62
N VAL A 198 26.90 -1.92 5.64
CA VAL A 198 27.97 -1.94 4.62
C VAL A 198 27.96 -3.22 3.79
N SER A 199 27.29 -4.27 4.24
CA SER A 199 27.00 -5.46 3.44
C SER A 199 25.72 -6.13 3.93
N VAL A 200 24.91 -6.63 2.98
CA VAL A 200 23.64 -7.31 3.30
C VAL A 200 23.84 -8.83 3.37
N GLU A 201 24.72 -9.37 2.53
CA GLU A 201 25.06 -10.80 2.48
C GLU A 201 26.58 -10.98 2.29
N PRO A 202 27.35 -11.28 3.36
CA PRO A 202 26.92 -11.43 4.76
C PRO A 202 26.44 -10.10 5.37
N PHE A 203 25.59 -10.15 6.40
CA PHE A 203 25.13 -8.94 7.10
C PHE A 203 26.26 -8.33 7.92
N VAL A 204 26.72 -7.14 7.52
CA VAL A 204 27.81 -6.39 8.16
C VAL A 204 27.38 -4.95 8.34
N ILE A 205 27.58 -4.44 9.56
CA ILE A 205 27.29 -3.06 9.92
C ILE A 205 28.52 -2.42 10.56
N THR A 206 28.67 -1.10 10.41
CA THR A 206 29.75 -0.30 11.00
C THR A 206 29.19 0.87 11.77
N SER A 207 29.95 1.39 12.73
CA SER A 207 29.62 2.67 13.34
C SER A 207 29.69 3.80 12.31
N HIS A 208 29.03 4.93 12.58
CA HIS A 208 29.08 6.12 11.71
C HIS A 208 30.49 6.65 11.50
N ALA A 209 31.38 6.50 12.49
CA ALA A 209 32.78 6.89 12.40
C ALA A 209 33.69 5.82 11.77
N ALA A 210 33.12 4.68 11.35
CA ALA A 210 33.82 3.51 10.83
C ALA A 210 34.91 2.92 11.77
N ASP A 211 34.87 3.26 13.07
CA ASP A 211 35.79 2.77 14.09
C ASP A 211 35.44 1.34 14.55
N MET A 212 34.19 0.91 14.38
CA MET A 212 33.69 -0.40 14.76
C MET A 212 33.03 -1.13 13.60
N ARG A 213 33.20 -2.45 13.56
CA ARG A 213 32.60 -3.38 12.60
C ARG A 213 31.97 -4.55 13.34
N TRP A 214 30.71 -4.83 13.04
CA TRP A 214 29.99 -6.00 13.55
C TRP A 214 29.54 -6.88 12.40
N GLN A 215 29.78 -8.19 12.55
CA GLN A 215 29.39 -9.21 11.57
C GLN A 215 28.88 -10.47 12.27
N SER A 216 29.69 -11.08 13.14
CA SER A 216 29.36 -12.38 13.74
C SER A 216 28.31 -12.32 14.85
N THR A 217 28.15 -11.17 15.50
CA THR A 217 27.26 -10.98 16.67
C THR A 217 25.93 -10.31 16.33
N VAL A 218 25.72 -10.02 15.04
CA VAL A 218 24.57 -9.28 14.54
C VAL A 218 23.84 -10.13 13.52
N LYS A 219 22.51 -10.05 13.52
CA LYS A 219 21.65 -10.63 12.50
C LYS A 219 20.71 -9.56 12.01
N ARG A 220 20.41 -9.56 10.71
CA ARG A 220 19.57 -8.54 10.06
C ARG A 220 18.25 -8.35 10.81
N GLU A 221 17.61 -9.41 11.26
CA GLU A 221 16.28 -9.40 11.89
C GLU A 221 16.25 -8.69 13.24
N GLN A 222 17.41 -8.38 13.83
CA GLN A 222 17.52 -7.67 15.11
C GLN A 222 17.38 -6.16 14.97
N PHE A 223 17.32 -5.62 13.75
CA PHE A 223 17.41 -4.20 13.48
C PHE A 223 16.24 -3.67 12.64
N LYS A 224 15.90 -2.40 12.85
CA LYS A 224 15.00 -1.62 11.98
C LYS A 224 15.76 -0.47 11.32
N ILE A 225 15.25 0.00 10.18
CA ILE A 225 15.85 1.08 9.40
C ILE A 225 15.39 2.40 10.00
N VAL A 226 16.31 3.33 10.23
CA VAL A 226 16.03 4.65 10.83
C VAL A 226 16.63 5.82 10.05
N GLY A 227 17.37 5.54 8.98
CA GLY A 227 17.96 6.57 8.15
C GLY A 227 18.80 6.01 7.03
N LYS A 228 19.58 6.88 6.41
CA LYS A 228 20.44 6.53 5.28
C LYS A 228 21.70 7.40 5.26
N VAL A 229 22.82 6.80 4.90
CA VAL A 229 24.09 7.47 4.62
C VAL A 229 24.43 7.25 3.14
N GLU A 230 24.87 8.31 2.48
CA GLU A 230 25.28 8.31 1.07
C GLU A 230 26.60 9.07 0.89
N GLY A 231 27.20 8.98 -0.29
CA GLY A 231 28.41 9.74 -0.66
C GLY A 231 29.66 9.37 0.15
N GLU A 232 30.52 10.36 0.42
CA GLU A 232 31.83 10.17 1.06
C GLU A 232 31.73 9.48 2.43
N ALA A 233 30.66 9.75 3.19
CA ALA A 233 30.43 9.14 4.49
C ALA A 233 30.17 7.62 4.37
N LEU A 234 29.44 7.19 3.34
CA LEU A 234 29.22 5.77 3.05
C LEU A 234 30.52 5.13 2.58
N GLU A 235 31.28 5.78 1.69
CA GLU A 235 32.57 5.28 1.22
C GLU A 235 33.57 5.06 2.37
N ALA A 236 33.60 5.97 3.34
CA ALA A 236 34.42 5.82 4.55
C ALA A 236 34.04 4.57 5.37
N CYS A 237 32.74 4.32 5.54
CA CYS A 237 32.24 3.12 6.21
C CYS A 237 32.59 1.83 5.43
N MET A 238 32.43 1.86 4.10
CA MET A 238 32.67 0.72 3.20
C MET A 238 34.15 0.30 3.18
N LYS A 239 35.10 1.22 3.31
CA LYS A 239 36.55 0.89 3.38
C LYS A 239 36.89 -0.09 4.51
N ARG A 240 36.05 -0.19 5.55
CA ARG A 240 36.24 -1.13 6.66
C ARG A 240 35.83 -2.56 6.32
N LEU A 241 35.13 -2.77 5.21
CA LEU A 241 34.80 -4.10 4.70
C LEU A 241 36.05 -4.82 4.16
N GLU A 242 36.97 -4.04 3.58
CA GLU A 242 38.20 -4.51 2.91
C GLU A 242 39.40 -4.69 3.85
N ALA A 243 39.30 -4.16 5.08
CA ALA A 243 40.35 -4.19 6.10
C ALA A 243 40.10 -5.29 7.15
#